data_AF-A0A0A0BT93-F1
#
_entry.id   AF-A0A0A0BT93-F1
#
_cell.length_a   1.000
_cell.length_b   1.000
_cell.length_c   1.000
_cell.angle_alpha   90.00
_cell.angle_beta   90.00
_cell.angle_gamma   90.00
#
_symmetry.space_group_name_H-M   'P 1'
#
loop_
_entity.id
_entity.type
_entity.pdbx_description
1 polymer ?
#
loop_
_entity_poly.entity_id
_entity_poly.type
_entity_poly.pdbx_seq_one_letter_code
_entity_poly.pdbx_strand_id
1 'polypeptide(L)'
;MGARGAMSADDHATRAHRHRKVGDALAAAGDEWAFVCFFYSAYHLVKAALLLDPVFDDPDRLGKSPVPLTADDRHVSRHKGRRRPGAPVDWGVNDLVGTIYRFIRDDYEMLHQLSIEVRYGQGRALPELEVAGQALKRIEDRFAAGSLKVTNF
;
A
#
# COMPACT_ATOMS: atom_id res chain seq x y z
N MET A 1 -28.35 -7.30 -9.97
CA MET A 1 -27.40 -6.25 -9.52
C MET A 1 -26.10 -6.99 -9.17
N GLY A 2 -25.19 -7.13 -10.14
CA GLY A 2 -23.98 -7.95 -9.96
C GLY A 2 -23.07 -7.33 -8.91
N ALA A 3 -22.67 -8.11 -7.90
CA ALA A 3 -21.59 -7.72 -7.02
C ALA A 3 -20.39 -7.34 -7.90
N ARG A 4 -19.92 -6.08 -7.80
CA ARG A 4 -18.61 -5.73 -8.38
C ARG A 4 -17.61 -6.65 -7.69
N GLY A 5 -17.09 -7.64 -8.43
CA GLY A 5 -16.14 -8.61 -7.90
C GLY A 5 -14.97 -7.88 -7.26
N ALA A 6 -14.53 -8.36 -6.09
CA ALA A 6 -13.31 -7.88 -5.47
C ALA A 6 -12.16 -8.00 -6.50
N MET A 7 -11.32 -6.97 -6.61
CA MET A 7 -10.18 -7.00 -7.52
C MET A 7 -9.22 -8.14 -7.16
N SER A 8 -8.75 -8.86 -8.17
CA SER A 8 -7.72 -9.88 -7.99
C SER A 8 -6.34 -9.25 -7.74
N ALA A 9 -5.38 -10.05 -7.28
CA ALA A 9 -3.99 -9.61 -7.14
C ALA A 9 -3.40 -9.13 -8.47
N ASP A 10 -3.72 -9.79 -9.58
CA ASP A 10 -3.26 -9.42 -10.93
C ASP A 10 -3.90 -8.11 -11.42
N ASP A 11 -5.18 -7.88 -11.09
CA ASP A 11 -5.83 -6.59 -11.37
C ASP A 11 -5.15 -5.45 -10.60
N HIS A 12 -4.78 -5.72 -9.34
CA HIS A 12 -4.03 -4.78 -8.51
C HIS A 12 -2.64 -4.51 -9.11
N ALA A 13 -1.87 -5.53 -9.49
CA ALA A 13 -0.58 -5.35 -10.14
C ALA A 13 -0.69 -4.57 -11.47
N THR A 14 -1.71 -4.86 -12.28
CA THR A 14 -2.00 -4.14 -13.52
C THR A 14 -2.31 -2.67 -13.26
N ARG A 15 -3.14 -2.37 -12.25
CA ARG A 15 -3.41 -0.99 -11.84
C ARG A 15 -2.17 -0.27 -11.33
N ALA A 16 -1.33 -0.95 -10.56
CA ALA A 16 -0.09 -0.38 -10.06
C ALA A 16 0.81 0.09 -11.21
N HIS A 17 1.00 -0.76 -12.23
CA HIS A 17 1.78 -0.42 -13.42
C HIS A 17 1.19 0.77 -14.19
N ARG A 18 -0.15 0.83 -14.34
CA ARG A 18 -0.80 1.98 -14.99
C ARG A 18 -0.55 3.29 -14.23
N HIS A 19 -0.69 3.26 -12.91
CA HIS A 19 -0.40 4.43 -12.07
C HIS A 19 1.07 4.84 -12.15
N ARG A 20 2.01 3.88 -12.16
CA ARG A 20 3.44 4.16 -12.33
C ARG A 20 3.69 4.90 -13.65
N LYS A 21 3.19 4.37 -14.77
CA LYS A 21 3.37 4.99 -16.10
C LYS A 21 2.82 6.41 -16.18
N VAL A 22 1.64 6.66 -15.61
CA VAL A 22 1.05 8.01 -15.56
C VAL A 22 1.88 8.92 -14.65
N GLY A 23 2.30 8.43 -13.50
CA GLY A 23 3.16 9.17 -12.57
C GLY A 23 4.49 9.57 -13.19
N ASP A 24 5.15 8.69 -13.95
CA ASP A 24 6.39 9.01 -14.66
C ASP A 24 6.20 10.12 -15.70
N ALA A 25 5.09 10.08 -16.45
CA ALA A 25 4.77 11.10 -17.43
C ALA A 25 4.50 12.47 -16.78
N LEU A 26 3.78 12.50 -15.65
CA LEU A 26 3.55 13.71 -14.88
C LEU A 26 4.83 14.24 -14.25
N ALA A 27 5.68 13.36 -13.71
CA ALA A 27 6.94 13.74 -13.10
C ALA A 27 7.91 14.36 -14.12
N ALA A 28 7.96 13.82 -15.34
CA ALA A 28 8.75 14.39 -16.43
C ALA A 28 8.27 15.80 -16.85
N ALA A 29 6.99 16.12 -16.61
CA ALA A 29 6.43 17.44 -16.83
C ALA A 29 6.55 18.37 -15.60
N GLY A 30 7.12 17.90 -14.48
CA GLY A 30 7.21 18.65 -13.23
C GLY A 30 5.87 18.79 -12.49
N ASP A 31 4.88 17.94 -12.80
CA ASP A 31 3.55 18.01 -12.20
C ASP A 31 3.49 17.21 -10.89
N GLU A 32 3.11 17.91 -9.81
CA GLU A 32 2.98 17.35 -8.46
C GLU A 32 1.93 16.21 -8.37
N TRP A 33 0.98 16.12 -9.30
CA TRP A 33 0.04 14.99 -9.38
C TRP A 33 0.74 13.63 -9.59
N ALA A 34 2.00 13.63 -9.99
CA ALA A 34 2.84 12.44 -9.98
C ALA A 34 2.92 11.78 -8.59
N PHE A 35 2.98 12.54 -7.49
CA PHE A 35 2.99 11.98 -6.13
C PHE A 35 1.75 11.14 -5.82
N VAL A 36 0.58 11.60 -6.29
CA VAL A 36 -0.69 10.86 -6.14
C VAL A 36 -0.64 9.56 -6.93
N CYS A 37 -0.12 9.60 -8.16
CA CYS A 37 0.04 8.42 -8.99
C CYS A 37 1.03 7.43 -8.36
N PHE A 38 2.16 7.90 -7.85
CA PHE A 38 3.15 7.05 -7.20
C PHE A 38 2.60 6.36 -5.96
N PHE A 39 1.84 7.09 -5.12
CA PHE A 39 1.15 6.48 -3.99
C PHE A 39 0.15 5.40 -4.42
N TYR A 40 -0.71 5.68 -5.40
CA TYR A 40 -1.69 4.68 -5.84
C TYR A 40 -1.02 3.47 -6.51
N SER A 41 0.13 3.65 -7.14
CA SER A 41 0.95 2.52 -7.59
C SER A 41 1.39 1.64 -6.41
N ALA A 42 2.03 2.23 -5.39
CA ALA A 42 2.44 1.52 -4.18
C ALA A 42 1.27 0.85 -3.44
N TYR A 43 0.15 1.54 -3.28
CA TYR A 43 -1.08 1.03 -2.68
C TYR A 43 -1.56 -0.23 -3.39
N HIS A 44 -1.60 -0.21 -4.73
CA HIS A 44 -2.03 -1.36 -5.50
C HIS A 44 -1.05 -2.54 -5.40
N LEU A 45 0.26 -2.31 -5.36
CA LEU A 45 1.25 -3.37 -5.11
C LEU A 45 1.08 -4.00 -3.72
N VAL A 46 0.90 -3.18 -2.68
CA VAL A 46 0.63 -3.67 -1.31
C VAL A 46 -0.65 -4.48 -1.25
N LYS A 47 -1.72 -4.04 -1.93
CA LYS A 47 -2.96 -4.81 -2.03
C LYS A 47 -2.77 -6.16 -2.73
N ALA A 48 -2.02 -6.20 -3.83
CA ALA A 48 -1.66 -7.46 -4.48
C ALA A 48 -0.84 -8.37 -3.54
N ALA A 49 0.10 -7.80 -2.80
CA ALA A 49 0.93 -8.53 -1.84
C ALA A 49 0.08 -9.14 -0.71
N LEU A 50 -0.80 -8.37 -0.09
CA LEU A 50 -1.73 -8.86 0.95
C LEU A 50 -2.55 -10.07 0.48
N LEU A 51 -3.09 -10.00 -0.74
CA LEU A 51 -3.89 -11.08 -1.33
C LEU A 51 -3.07 -12.35 -1.61
N LEU A 52 -1.76 -12.22 -1.83
CA LEU A 52 -0.86 -13.31 -2.17
C LEU A 52 -0.01 -13.82 -0.98
N ASP A 53 0.03 -13.09 0.13
CA ASP A 53 0.87 -13.44 1.27
C ASP A 53 0.27 -14.67 1.99
N PRO A 54 0.96 -15.83 1.98
CA PRO A 54 0.46 -17.07 2.55
C PRO A 54 0.32 -17.00 4.07
N VAL A 55 0.85 -15.97 4.74
CA VAL A 55 0.64 -15.77 6.17
C VAL A 55 -0.85 -15.74 6.52
N PHE A 56 -1.71 -15.21 5.64
CA PHE A 56 -3.15 -15.14 5.87
C PHE A 56 -3.88 -16.47 5.63
N ASP A 57 -3.21 -17.47 5.04
CA ASP A 57 -3.73 -18.82 4.81
C ASP A 57 -3.25 -19.82 5.88
N ASP A 58 -2.41 -19.37 6.82
CA ASP A 58 -1.78 -20.19 7.85
C ASP A 58 -2.21 -19.70 9.26
N PRO A 59 -3.22 -20.33 9.88
CA PRO A 59 -3.71 -19.94 11.20
C PRO A 59 -2.64 -19.99 12.30
N ASP A 60 -1.69 -20.93 12.21
CA ASP A 60 -0.62 -21.06 13.19
C ASP A 60 0.38 -19.90 13.09
N ARG A 61 0.64 -19.40 11.87
CA ARG A 61 1.41 -18.16 11.68
C ARG A 61 0.65 -16.94 12.14
N LEU A 62 -0.63 -16.79 11.79
CA LEU A 62 -1.45 -15.66 12.27
C LEU A 62 -1.51 -15.61 13.80
N GLY A 63 -1.60 -16.78 14.46
CA GLY A 63 -1.58 -16.88 15.92
C GLY A 63 -0.27 -16.40 16.57
N LYS A 64 0.84 -16.34 15.82
CA LYS A 64 2.13 -15.79 16.27
C LYS A 64 2.28 -14.30 16.00
N SER A 65 1.36 -13.69 15.26
CA SER A 65 1.39 -12.25 15.01
C SER A 65 1.37 -11.48 16.34
N PRO A 66 2.20 -10.42 16.49
CA PRO A 66 2.19 -9.59 17.69
C PRO A 66 0.89 -8.78 17.86
N VAL A 67 0.00 -8.81 16.87
CA VAL A 67 -1.30 -8.16 16.86
C VAL A 67 -2.38 -9.12 16.34
N PRO A 68 -3.64 -8.97 16.77
CA PRO A 68 -4.71 -9.89 16.39
C PRO A 68 -5.12 -9.69 14.92
N LEU A 69 -4.44 -10.40 14.02
CA LEU A 69 -4.77 -10.48 12.59
C LEU A 69 -5.63 -11.71 12.33
N THR A 70 -6.46 -11.60 11.30
CA THR A 70 -7.34 -12.64 10.77
C THR A 70 -7.06 -12.84 9.29
N ALA A 71 -7.49 -13.96 8.72
CA ALA A 71 -7.36 -14.22 7.28
C ALA A 71 -8.04 -13.12 6.43
N ASP A 72 -9.17 -12.60 6.90
CA ASP A 72 -9.96 -11.60 6.19
C ASP A 72 -9.26 -10.22 6.09
N ASP A 73 -8.27 -9.94 6.95
CA ASP A 73 -7.55 -8.66 6.94
C ASP A 73 -6.78 -8.43 5.63
N ARG A 74 -6.49 -9.48 4.85
CA ARG A 74 -5.90 -9.33 3.51
C ARG A 74 -6.78 -8.53 2.54
N HIS A 75 -8.09 -8.46 2.81
CA HIS A 75 -9.08 -7.79 1.97
C HIS A 75 -9.34 -6.32 2.35
N VAL A 76 -8.71 -5.77 3.39
CA VAL A 76 -8.95 -4.37 3.82
C VAL A 76 -8.71 -3.35 2.71
N SER A 77 -9.59 -2.37 2.58
CA SER A 77 -9.56 -1.38 1.48
C SER A 77 -9.37 0.07 1.94
N ARG A 78 -9.47 0.32 3.25
CA ARG A 78 -9.26 1.65 3.83
C ARG A 78 -7.77 1.89 4.05
N HIS A 79 -7.31 3.12 3.84
CA HIS A 79 -5.91 3.46 4.13
C HIS A 79 -5.60 3.32 5.63
N LYS A 80 -6.45 3.84 6.50
CA LYS A 80 -6.28 3.77 7.96
C LYS A 80 -7.48 3.09 8.62
N GLY A 81 -7.17 2.19 9.55
CA GLY A 81 -8.13 1.52 10.38
C GLY A 81 -8.78 2.44 11.41
N ARG A 82 -9.85 1.95 12.04
CA ARG A 82 -10.54 2.67 13.12
C ARG A 82 -10.28 1.94 14.44
N ARG A 83 -10.12 2.72 15.51
CA ARG A 83 -10.07 2.19 16.88
C ARG A 83 -11.28 2.76 17.62
N ARG A 84 -12.17 1.88 18.08
CA ARG A 84 -13.34 2.26 18.87
C ARG A 84 -13.26 1.52 20.21
N PRO A 85 -13.50 2.20 21.35
CA PRO A 85 -13.56 1.53 22.64
C PRO A 85 -14.54 0.35 22.60
N GLY A 86 -14.10 -0.83 23.06
CA GLY A 86 -14.94 -2.04 23.14
C GLY A 86 -15.23 -2.74 21.81
N ALA A 87 -14.73 -2.26 20.67
CA ALA A 87 -14.90 -2.92 19.37
C ALA A 87 -13.64 -3.69 18.95
N PRO A 88 -13.78 -4.74 18.11
CA PRO A 88 -12.65 -5.36 17.44
C PRO A 88 -11.81 -4.33 16.67
N VAL A 89 -10.52 -4.63 16.54
CA VAL A 89 -9.57 -3.79 15.82
C VAL A 89 -9.94 -3.79 14.33
N ASP A 90 -10.30 -2.62 13.78
CA ASP A 90 -10.55 -2.42 12.34
C ASP A 90 -9.24 -2.02 11.67
N TRP A 91 -8.64 -2.88 10.84
CA TRP A 91 -7.33 -2.63 10.21
C TRP A 91 -7.45 -1.84 8.91
N GLY A 92 -6.54 -0.90 8.69
CA GLY A 92 -6.30 -0.27 7.39
C GLY A 92 -5.04 -0.80 6.72
N VAL A 93 -4.92 -0.57 5.41
CA VAL A 93 -3.75 -0.96 4.62
C VAL A 93 -2.45 -0.40 5.22
N ASN A 94 -2.45 0.86 5.68
CA ASN A 94 -1.27 1.46 6.29
C ASN A 94 -0.89 0.79 7.61
N ASP A 95 -1.89 0.38 8.40
CA ASP A 95 -1.66 -0.34 9.65
C ASP A 95 -1.03 -1.72 9.38
N LEU A 96 -1.52 -2.41 8.33
CA LEU A 96 -0.93 -3.68 7.90
C LEU A 96 0.49 -3.47 7.36
N VAL A 97 0.74 -2.48 6.51
CA VAL A 97 2.12 -2.17 6.05
C VAL A 97 3.06 -1.96 7.25
N GLY A 98 2.65 -1.18 8.25
CA GLY A 98 3.44 -0.96 9.46
C GLY A 98 3.61 -2.19 10.36
N THR A 99 2.78 -3.22 10.17
CA THR A 99 2.80 -4.46 10.96
C THR A 99 3.61 -5.55 10.26
N ILE A 100 3.23 -5.89 9.02
CA ILE A 100 3.73 -7.05 8.27
C ILE A 100 4.80 -6.69 7.22
N TYR A 101 4.78 -5.48 6.66
CA TYR A 101 5.74 -5.02 5.63
C TYR A 101 6.63 -3.88 6.14
N ARG A 102 7.13 -4.03 7.36
CA ARG A 102 7.86 -2.96 8.09
C ARG A 102 9.01 -2.35 7.30
N PHE A 103 9.67 -3.14 6.46
CA PHE A 103 10.81 -2.71 5.65
C PHE A 103 10.46 -1.77 4.48
N ILE A 104 9.18 -1.63 4.12
CA ILE A 104 8.70 -0.59 3.17
C ILE A 104 7.87 0.50 3.86
N ARG A 105 7.72 0.44 5.18
CA ARG A 105 6.80 1.30 5.92
C ARG A 105 7.05 2.78 5.65
N ASP A 106 8.30 3.20 5.81
CA ASP A 106 8.65 4.62 5.73
C ASP A 106 8.44 5.16 4.31
N ASP A 107 8.86 4.40 3.29
CA ASP A 107 8.62 4.75 1.88
C ASP A 107 7.12 4.85 1.57
N TYR A 108 6.34 3.89 2.05
CA TYR A 108 4.91 3.84 1.80
C TYR A 108 4.14 4.96 2.53
N GLU A 109 4.45 5.21 3.80
CA GLU A 109 3.85 6.29 4.60
C GLU A 109 4.22 7.67 4.03
N MET A 110 5.47 7.85 3.57
CA MET A 110 5.89 9.07 2.88
C MET A 110 5.07 9.31 1.62
N LEU A 111 4.95 8.31 0.73
CA LEU A 111 4.15 8.43 -0.49
C LEU A 111 2.68 8.74 -0.17
N HIS A 112 2.10 8.09 0.84
CA HIS A 112 0.74 8.38 1.27
C HIS A 112 0.58 9.83 1.73
N GLN A 113 1.50 10.33 2.55
CA GLN A 113 1.47 11.72 3.02
C GLN A 113 1.58 12.70 1.86
N LEU A 114 2.52 12.50 0.93
CA LEU A 114 2.67 13.35 -0.26
C LEU A 114 1.39 13.36 -1.11
N SER A 115 0.72 12.22 -1.25
CA SER A 115 -0.57 12.15 -1.95
C SER A 115 -1.69 12.96 -1.25
N ILE A 116 -1.64 13.08 0.08
CA ILE A 116 -2.59 13.87 0.86
C ILE A 116 -2.28 15.35 0.67
N GLU A 117 -1.00 15.73 0.76
CA GLU A 117 -0.57 17.12 0.58
C GLU A 117 -0.94 17.64 -0.82
N VAL A 118 -0.73 16.88 -1.90
CA VAL A 118 -1.15 17.30 -3.25
C VAL A 118 -2.68 17.47 -3.36
N ARG A 119 -3.47 16.60 -2.73
CA ARG A 119 -4.94 16.63 -2.85
C ARG A 119 -5.61 17.67 -1.96
N TYR A 120 -5.02 17.95 -0.80
CA TYR A 120 -5.69 18.69 0.28
C TYR A 120 -4.80 19.74 0.94
N GLY A 121 -3.47 19.61 0.84
CA GLY A 121 -2.49 20.52 1.41
C GLY A 121 -2.32 21.74 0.52
N GLN A 122 -2.96 22.85 0.89
CA GLN A 122 -2.71 24.13 0.23
C GLN A 122 -1.36 24.71 0.68
N GLY A 123 -0.32 24.56 -0.16
CA GLY A 123 0.86 25.44 -0.12
C GLY A 123 2.04 25.02 0.77
N ARG A 124 2.22 23.73 1.09
CA ARG A 124 3.49 23.24 1.65
C ARG A 124 4.48 22.91 0.53
N ALA A 125 5.75 23.21 0.76
CA ALA A 125 6.82 22.78 -0.14
C ALA A 125 6.87 21.24 -0.14
N LEU A 126 6.71 20.65 -1.32
CA LEU A 126 6.89 19.23 -1.55
C LEU A 126 8.37 18.93 -1.80
N PRO A 127 8.85 17.72 -1.48
CA PRO A 127 10.18 17.29 -1.86
C PRO A 127 10.29 17.16 -3.38
N GLU A 128 11.52 16.96 -3.88
CA GLU A 128 11.74 16.66 -5.28
C GLU A 128 11.01 15.38 -5.72
N LEU A 129 10.41 15.40 -6.91
CA LEU A 129 9.67 14.28 -7.49
C LEU A 129 10.51 13.00 -7.60
N GLU A 130 11.82 13.15 -7.80
CA GLU A 130 12.76 12.04 -7.84
C GLU A 130 12.76 11.23 -6.52
N VAL A 131 12.63 11.89 -5.37
CA VAL A 131 12.60 11.23 -4.06
C VAL A 131 11.42 10.27 -3.95
N ALA A 132 10.24 10.71 -4.40
CA ALA A 132 9.05 9.86 -4.43
C ALA A 132 9.17 8.73 -5.48
N GLY A 133 9.74 9.03 -6.65
CA GLY A 133 10.00 8.03 -7.68
C GLY A 133 10.94 6.90 -7.20
N GLN A 134 11.98 7.25 -6.43
CA GLN A 134 12.91 6.30 -5.82
C GLN A 134 12.26 5.48 -4.69
N ALA A 135 11.41 6.10 -3.87
CA ALA A 135 10.65 5.38 -2.84
C ALA A 135 9.69 4.35 -3.45
N LEU A 136 8.95 4.73 -4.48
CA LEU A 136 8.12 3.77 -5.22
C LEU A 136 8.96 2.65 -5.82
N LYS A 137 10.11 2.97 -6.43
CA LYS A 137 11.00 1.96 -7.00
C LYS A 137 11.46 0.93 -5.96
N ARG A 138 11.80 1.35 -4.73
CA ARG A 138 12.15 0.41 -3.65
C ARG A 138 11.00 -0.54 -3.32
N ILE A 139 9.76 -0.05 -3.31
CA ILE A 139 8.57 -0.88 -3.10
C ILE A 139 8.36 -1.86 -4.27
N GLU A 140 8.53 -1.40 -5.51
CA GLU A 140 8.44 -2.22 -6.73
C GLU A 140 9.47 -3.36 -6.71
N ASP A 141 10.73 -3.04 -6.39
CA ASP A 141 11.82 -4.04 -6.32
C ASP A 141 11.51 -5.10 -5.25
N ARG A 142 10.95 -4.71 -4.10
CA ARG A 142 10.54 -5.63 -3.04
C ARG A 142 9.36 -6.51 -3.44
N PHE A 143 8.39 -5.96 -4.17
CA PHE A 143 7.26 -6.71 -4.71
C PHE A 143 7.74 -7.76 -5.73
N ALA A 144 8.57 -7.34 -6.68
CA ALA A 144 9.13 -8.20 -7.72
C ALA A 144 10.00 -9.33 -7.17
N ALA A 145 10.80 -9.04 -6.12
CA ALA A 145 11.59 -10.05 -5.42
C ALA A 145 10.75 -11.05 -4.60
N GLY A 146 9.43 -10.87 -4.52
CA GLY A 146 8.55 -11.70 -3.68
C GLY A 146 8.70 -11.45 -2.17
N SER A 147 9.54 -10.50 -1.76
CA SER A 147 9.78 -10.20 -0.35
C SER A 147 8.56 -9.60 0.37
N LEU A 148 7.60 -9.06 -0.37
CA LEU A 148 6.28 -8.67 0.15
C LEU A 148 5.28 -9.83 0.25
N LYS A 149 5.68 -11.07 -0.11
CA LYS A 149 4.80 -12.25 -0.15
C LYS A 149 5.22 -13.34 0.84
N VAL A 150 6.19 -13.06 1.72
CA VAL A 150 6.69 -14.04 2.69
C VAL A 150 6.93 -13.32 4.01
N THR A 151 5.84 -13.04 4.72
CA THR A 151 5.95 -12.52 6.09
C THR A 151 6.21 -13.67 7.05
N ASN A 152 7.27 -13.54 7.86
CA ASN A 152 7.54 -14.39 9.01
C ASN A 152 7.38 -13.53 10.28
N PHE A 153 6.52 -13.96 11.20
CA PHE A 153 6.41 -13.40 12.54
C PHE A 153 7.46 -14.00 13.47
#